data_AF-A0A4Z2CQU9-F1
#
_entry.id   AF-A0A4Z2CQU9-F1
#
_cell.length_a   1.000
_cell.length_b   1.000
_cell.length_c   1.000
_cell.angle_alpha   90.00
_cell.angle_beta   90.00
_cell.angle_gamma   90.00
#
_symmetry.space_group_name_H-M   'P 1'
#
loop_
_entity.id
_entity.type
_entity.pdbx_description
1 polymer ?
#
loop_
_entity_poly.entity_id
_entity_poly.type
_entity_poly.pdbx_seq_one_letter_code
_entity_poly.pdbx_strand_id
1 'polypeptide(L)'
;MKIFSIILLVLGSTAQTILSKFNTILQNPAPVIFPIVIFTGSFGLLSAFIGYIGLWKPMNLIALLFYAATNHSLLNAVKFFYAKPQYEIELDQLQTDFKCCGAKSYMDYRKLAVNIPFTCLVGHLVYARGMY
;
A
#
# COMPACT_ATOMS: atom_id res chain seq x y z
N MET A 1 8.48 -2.84 13.88
CA MET A 1 9.25 -3.38 12.74
C MET A 1 10.65 -2.77 12.58
N LYS A 2 10.91 -1.48 12.82
CA LYS A 2 12.25 -0.87 12.63
C LYS A 2 13.36 -1.38 13.56
N ILE A 3 13.06 -1.58 14.85
CA ILE A 3 14.04 -2.02 15.86
C ILE A 3 14.58 -3.42 15.58
N PHE A 4 13.73 -4.33 15.10
CA PHE A 4 14.11 -5.72 14.81
C PHE A 4 15.12 -5.81 13.66
N SER A 5 14.94 -5.01 12.59
CA SER A 5 15.91 -4.93 11.49
C SER A 5 17.25 -4.34 11.90
N ILE A 6 17.25 -3.32 12.78
CA ILE A 6 18.49 -2.72 13.29
C ILE A 6 19.27 -3.74 14.13
N ILE A 7 18.57 -4.49 15.00
CA ILE A 7 19.18 -5.56 15.80
C ILE A 7 19.78 -6.65 14.90
N LEU A 8 19.06 -7.09 13.85
CA LEU A 8 19.57 -8.09 12.90
C LEU A 8 20.78 -7.59 12.09
N LEU A 9 20.83 -6.30 11.72
CA LEU A 9 21.98 -5.69 11.06
C LEU A 9 23.22 -5.66 11.95
N VAL A 10 23.05 -5.28 13.22
CA VAL A 10 24.13 -5.28 14.21
C VAL A 10 24.63 -6.70 14.45
N LEU A 11 23.73 -7.67 14.65
CA LEU A 11 24.09 -9.08 14.80
C LEU A 11 24.83 -9.62 13.57
N GLY A 12 24.37 -9.31 12.35
CA GLY A 12 25.03 -9.69 11.11
C GLY A 12 26.44 -9.11 10.96
N SER A 13 26.64 -7.84 11.33
CA SER A 13 27.95 -7.20 11.29
C SER A 13 28.94 -7.81 12.29
N THR A 14 28.49 -8.11 13.52
CA THR A 14 29.33 -8.76 14.53
C THR A 14 29.72 -10.18 14.11
N ALA A 15 28.81 -10.93 13.49
CA ALA A 15 29.09 -12.25 12.93
C ALA A 15 30.19 -12.19 11.85
N GLN A 16 30.20 -11.17 10.99
CA GLN A 16 31.27 -10.97 9.99
C GLN A 16 32.63 -10.67 10.63
N THR A 17 32.67 -9.88 11.72
CA THR A 17 33.93 -9.58 12.43
C THR A 17 34.50 -10.76 13.21
N ILE A 18 33.64 -11.65 13.71
CA ILE A 18 34.06 -12.89 14.35
C ILE A 18 34.61 -13.83 13.27
N LEU A 19 33.91 -13.95 12.14
CA LEU A 19 34.30 -14.79 11.01
C LEU A 19 35.64 -14.38 10.38
N SER A 20 35.92 -13.07 10.27
CA SER A 20 37.20 -12.59 9.75
C SER A 20 38.40 -12.94 10.64
N LYS A 21 38.19 -13.13 11.95
CA LYS A 21 39.21 -13.65 12.87
C LYS A 21 39.49 -15.14 12.68
N PHE A 22 38.54 -15.90 12.12
CA PHE A 22 38.72 -17.31 11.74
C PHE A 22 39.33 -17.49 10.34
N ASN A 23 39.60 -16.41 9.60
CA ASN A 23 40.25 -16.43 8.27
C ASN A 23 41.64 -17.10 8.31
N THR A 24 42.32 -17.06 9.46
CA THR A 24 43.61 -17.75 9.69
C THR A 24 43.48 -19.27 9.82
N ILE A 25 42.28 -19.79 10.13
CA ILE A 25 41.98 -21.22 10.27
C ILE A 25 41.40 -21.80 8.95
N LEU A 26 40.92 -20.93 8.05
CA LEU A 26 40.25 -21.29 6.79
C LEU A 26 41.18 -21.74 5.64
N GLN A 27 42.48 -21.82 5.87
CA GLN A 27 43.45 -22.26 4.85
C GLN A 27 43.49 -23.80 4.65
N ASN A 28 42.60 -24.56 5.29
CA ASN A 28 42.44 -26.00 5.09
C ASN A 28 40.99 -26.33 4.64
N PRO A 29 40.77 -27.41 3.88
CA PRO A 29 39.85 -27.40 2.73
C PRO A 29 38.36 -27.32 3.08
N ALA A 30 37.65 -26.63 2.19
CA ALA A 30 36.21 -26.42 2.05
C ALA A 30 35.49 -25.72 3.23
N PRO A 31 35.58 -24.38 3.32
CA PRO A 31 34.84 -23.66 4.34
C PRO A 31 33.34 -23.68 4.01
N VAL A 32 32.59 -24.43 4.81
CA VAL A 32 31.11 -24.45 4.89
C VAL A 32 30.51 -23.05 5.11
N ILE A 33 31.35 -22.07 5.41
CA ILE A 33 31.02 -20.66 5.61
C ILE A 33 30.54 -19.97 4.32
N PHE A 34 31.14 -20.26 3.17
CA PHE A 34 30.73 -19.62 1.90
C PHE A 34 29.25 -19.87 1.56
N PRO A 35 28.73 -21.11 1.57
CA PRO A 35 27.32 -21.32 1.29
C PRO A 35 26.43 -20.67 2.35
N ILE A 36 26.78 -20.70 3.64
CA ILE A 36 25.97 -20.11 4.71
C ILE A 36 25.82 -18.59 4.53
N VAL A 37 26.89 -17.88 4.18
CA VAL A 37 26.86 -16.43 3.94
C VAL A 37 26.02 -16.08 2.70
N ILE A 38 26.11 -16.89 1.63
CA ILE A 38 25.33 -16.70 0.39
C ILE A 38 23.83 -16.95 0.65
N PHE A 39 23.49 -18.02 1.38
CA PHE A 39 22.11 -18.33 1.74
C PHE A 39 21.51 -17.27 2.67
N THR A 40 22.23 -16.85 3.71
CA THR A 40 21.71 -15.83 4.64
C THR A 40 21.57 -14.45 3.99
N GLY A 41 22.51 -14.05 3.12
CA GLY A 41 22.45 -12.79 2.39
C GLY A 41 21.27 -12.68 1.40
N SER A 42 20.97 -13.77 0.70
CA SER A 42 19.85 -13.82 -0.26
C SER A 42 18.48 -13.72 0.43
N PHE A 43 18.29 -14.39 1.58
CA PHE A 43 17.08 -14.23 2.40
C PHE A 43 16.93 -12.80 2.95
N GLY A 44 18.04 -12.15 3.32
CA GLY A 44 18.04 -10.75 3.77
C GLY A 44 17.50 -9.80 2.71
N LEU A 45 17.97 -9.92 1.46
CA LEU A 45 17.49 -9.11 0.34
C LEU A 45 15.99 -9.30 0.10
N LEU A 46 15.50 -10.54 0.06
CA LEU A 46 14.08 -10.83 -0.12
C LEU A 46 13.22 -10.16 0.97
N SER A 47 13.65 -10.22 2.24
CA SER A 47 12.94 -9.57 3.34
C SER A 47 12.91 -8.04 3.23
N ALA A 48 13.98 -7.42 2.71
CA ALA A 48 14.05 -5.99 2.46
C ALA A 48 13.13 -5.56 1.30
N PHE A 49 13.06 -6.36 0.23
CA PHE A 49 12.12 -6.13 -0.87
C PHE A 49 10.66 -6.21 -0.40
N ILE A 50 10.31 -7.23 0.40
CA ILE A 50 8.96 -7.37 0.96
C ILE A 50 8.64 -6.20 1.91
N GLY A 51 9.61 -5.80 2.75
CA GLY A 51 9.48 -4.64 3.63
C GLY A 51 9.32 -3.33 2.86
N TYR A 52 10.02 -3.16 1.74
CA TYR A 52 9.91 -2.01 0.86
C TYR A 52 8.53 -1.96 0.17
N ILE A 53 8.04 -3.10 -0.33
CA ILE A 53 6.68 -3.22 -0.89
C ILE A 53 5.61 -2.95 0.19
N GLY A 54 5.83 -3.40 1.43
CA GLY A 54 4.95 -3.12 2.56
C GLY A 54 4.98 -1.66 3.03
N LEU A 55 6.11 -0.96 2.87
CA LEU A 55 6.23 0.47 3.14
C LEU A 55 5.67 1.33 2.00
N TRP A 56 5.83 0.88 0.75
CA TRP A 56 5.26 1.49 -0.43
C TRP A 56 3.78 1.12 -0.51
N LYS A 57 2.96 1.66 0.39
CA LYS A 57 1.50 1.47 0.49
C LYS A 57 0.86 1.33 -0.92
N PRO A 58 0.67 0.11 -1.47
CA PRO A 58 0.11 -0.09 -2.79
C PRO A 58 -1.42 -0.20 -2.74
N MET A 59 -1.98 -0.03 -1.54
CA MET A 59 -3.38 -0.35 -1.23
C MET A 59 -4.38 0.66 -1.78
N ASN A 60 -3.92 1.80 -2.32
CA ASN A 60 -4.81 2.81 -2.90
C ASN A 60 -4.88 2.72 -4.43
N LEU A 61 -3.77 2.50 -5.15
CA LEU A 61 -3.79 2.58 -6.63
C LEU A 61 -4.41 1.33 -7.27
N ILE A 62 -4.07 0.14 -6.78
CA ILE A 62 -4.53 -1.13 -7.36
C ILE A 62 -6.01 -1.37 -7.02
N ALA A 63 -6.39 -1.10 -5.76
CA ALA A 63 -7.79 -1.15 -5.33
C ALA A 63 -8.63 -0.11 -6.07
N LEU A 64 -8.11 1.10 -6.30
CA LEU A 64 -8.82 2.12 -7.07
C LEU A 64 -8.90 1.79 -8.56
N LEU A 65 -7.84 1.22 -9.18
CA LEU A 65 -7.92 0.74 -10.55
C LEU A 65 -9.00 -0.34 -10.70
N PHE A 66 -9.14 -1.22 -9.72
CA PHE A 66 -10.19 -2.23 -9.68
C PHE A 66 -11.58 -1.61 -9.48
N TYR A 67 -11.70 -0.59 -8.62
CA TYR A 67 -12.96 0.10 -8.35
C TYR A 67 -13.41 0.99 -9.54
N ALA A 68 -12.47 1.70 -10.17
CA ALA A 68 -12.69 2.49 -11.38
C ALA A 68 -12.99 1.62 -12.60
N ALA A 69 -12.48 0.39 -12.65
CA ALA A 69 -12.87 -0.57 -13.70
C ALA A 69 -14.29 -1.13 -13.52
N THR A 70 -14.90 -0.98 -12.33
CA THR A 70 -16.21 -1.58 -11.99
C THR A 70 -17.33 -0.53 -11.86
N ASN A 71 -17.67 0.11 -12.98
CA ASN A 71 -18.69 1.17 -13.08
C ASN A 71 -20.04 0.83 -12.46
N HIS A 72 -20.46 -0.43 -12.56
CA HIS A 72 -21.74 -0.88 -12.04
C HIS A 72 -21.77 -0.91 -10.50
N SER A 73 -20.66 -1.35 -9.88
CA SER A 73 -20.51 -1.35 -8.42
C SER A 73 -20.51 0.07 -7.86
N LEU A 74 -19.83 0.96 -8.57
CA LEU A 74 -19.71 2.37 -8.26
C LEU A 74 -21.07 3.10 -8.29
N LEU A 75 -21.86 2.88 -9.34
CA LEU A 75 -23.22 3.42 -9.47
C LEU A 75 -24.13 2.93 -8.34
N ASN A 76 -24.03 1.65 -7.98
CA ASN A 76 -24.79 1.10 -6.86
C ASN A 76 -24.36 1.70 -5.52
N ALA A 77 -23.05 1.88 -5.29
CA ALA A 77 -22.55 2.50 -4.08
C ALA A 77 -23.05 3.94 -3.94
N VAL A 78 -23.02 4.73 -5.02
CA VAL A 78 -23.61 6.09 -5.05
C VAL A 78 -25.12 6.06 -4.75
N LYS A 79 -25.86 5.09 -5.28
CA LYS A 79 -27.30 4.93 -5.03
C LYS A 79 -27.61 4.62 -3.57
N PHE A 80 -26.79 3.79 -2.91
CA PHE A 80 -26.97 3.40 -1.52
C PHE A 80 -26.19 4.26 -0.52
N PHE A 81 -25.58 5.36 -0.98
CA PHE A 81 -24.76 6.25 -0.16
C PHE A 81 -25.48 6.72 1.11
N TYR A 82 -26.70 7.26 0.98
CA TYR A 82 -27.52 7.68 2.13
C TYR A 82 -28.35 6.55 2.76
N ALA A 83 -28.35 5.35 2.16
CA ALA A 83 -29.14 4.23 2.64
C ALA A 83 -28.35 3.32 3.59
N LYS A 84 -27.01 3.31 3.49
CA LYS A 84 -26.15 2.45 4.31
C LYS A 84 -24.89 3.23 4.75
N PRO A 85 -24.59 3.28 6.06
CA PRO A 85 -23.45 4.02 6.59
C PRO A 85 -22.09 3.45 6.13
N GLN A 86 -22.02 2.17 5.76
CA GLN A 86 -20.78 1.57 5.25
C GLN A 86 -20.37 2.18 3.92
N TYR A 87 -21.32 2.39 3.00
CA TYR A 87 -21.03 3.02 1.71
C TYR A 87 -20.70 4.50 1.86
N GLU A 88 -21.33 5.19 2.82
CA GLU A 88 -21.03 6.59 3.13
C GLU A 88 -19.55 6.76 3.47
N ILE A 89 -19.05 6.04 4.48
CA ILE A 89 -17.66 6.16 4.95
C ILE A 89 -16.65 5.84 3.84
N GLU A 90 -16.87 4.76 3.09
CA GLU A 90 -15.96 4.34 2.03
C GLU A 90 -15.94 5.33 0.85
N LEU A 91 -17.10 5.78 0.38
CA LEU A 91 -17.18 6.77 -0.71
C LEU A 91 -16.62 8.13 -0.28
N ASP A 92 -16.84 8.54 0.97
CA ASP A 92 -16.36 9.82 1.49
C ASP A 92 -14.83 9.89 1.50
N GLN A 93 -14.18 8.80 1.95
CA GLN A 93 -12.73 8.65 1.89
C GLN A 93 -12.22 8.69 0.45
N LEU A 94 -12.85 7.94 -0.45
CA LEU A 94 -12.49 7.92 -1.87
C LEU A 94 -12.62 9.31 -2.52
N GLN A 95 -13.72 10.03 -2.28
CA GLN A 95 -13.95 11.36 -2.83
C GLN A 95 -12.94 12.37 -2.30
N THR A 96 -12.62 12.28 -1.02
CA THR A 96 -11.64 13.15 -0.36
C THR A 96 -10.22 12.93 -0.88
N ASP A 97 -9.80 11.68 -1.00
CA ASP A 97 -8.46 11.28 -1.43
C ASP A 97 -8.22 11.58 -2.91
N PHE A 98 -9.23 11.33 -3.76
CA PHE A 98 -9.09 11.42 -5.21
C PHE A 98 -9.69 12.68 -5.84
N LYS A 99 -10.27 13.58 -5.04
CA LYS A 99 -10.78 14.89 -5.48
C LYS A 99 -11.76 14.74 -6.65
N CYS A 100 -12.71 13.82 -6.49
CA CYS A 100 -13.69 13.43 -7.48
C CYS A 100 -15.09 13.38 -6.86
N CYS A 101 -16.13 13.32 -7.70
CA CYS A 101 -17.50 13.25 -7.22
C CYS A 101 -18.38 12.36 -8.10
N GLY A 102 -19.08 11.43 -7.44
CA GLY A 102 -19.99 10.48 -8.09
C GLY A 102 -19.26 9.42 -8.91
N ALA A 103 -20.04 8.55 -9.56
CA ALA A 103 -19.49 7.45 -10.33
C ALA A 103 -18.88 7.98 -11.64
N LYS A 104 -19.71 8.61 -12.47
CA LYS A 104 -19.32 9.30 -13.70
C LYS A 104 -19.17 10.80 -13.49
N SER A 105 -19.99 11.39 -12.63
CA SER A 105 -19.92 12.80 -12.26
C SER A 105 -20.82 13.08 -11.06
N TYR A 106 -20.70 14.26 -10.45
CA TYR A 106 -21.59 14.75 -9.39
C TYR A 106 -23.09 14.72 -9.81
N MET A 107 -23.37 14.72 -11.11
CA MET A 107 -24.72 14.58 -11.65
C MET A 107 -25.41 13.27 -11.26
N ASP A 108 -24.66 12.23 -10.86
CA ASP A 108 -25.25 10.96 -10.43
C ASP A 108 -26.06 11.12 -9.13
N TYR A 109 -25.60 11.99 -8.22
CA TYR A 109 -26.37 12.39 -7.04
C TYR A 109 -27.62 13.21 -7.42
N ARG A 110 -27.47 14.15 -8.37
CA ARG A 110 -28.59 14.99 -8.83
C ARG A 110 -29.69 14.17 -9.51
N LYS A 111 -29.34 13.16 -10.32
CA LYS A 111 -30.31 12.24 -10.96
C LYS A 111 -31.14 11.46 -9.96
N LEU A 112 -30.54 11.15 -8.80
CA LEU A 112 -31.21 10.47 -7.69
C LEU A 112 -32.00 11.43 -6.80
N ALA A 113 -32.05 12.73 -7.14
CA ALA A 113 -32.66 13.78 -6.33
C ALA A 113 -32.14 13.84 -4.88
N VAL A 114 -30.87 13.48 -4.67
CA VAL A 114 -30.19 13.58 -3.37
C VAL A 114 -29.16 14.70 -3.37
N ASN A 115 -28.86 15.22 -2.19
CA ASN A 115 -27.84 16.25 -2.03
C ASN A 115 -26.45 15.69 -2.32
N ILE A 116 -25.61 16.53 -2.94
CA ILE A 116 -24.21 16.21 -3.20
C ILE A 116 -23.48 16.24 -1.84
N PRO A 117 -22.67 15.21 -1.51
CA PRO A 117 -21.95 15.16 -0.24
C PRO A 117 -20.95 16.32 -0.10
N PHE A 118 -20.72 16.76 1.13
CA PHE A 118 -19.85 17.91 1.43
C PHE A 118 -18.39 17.67 1.03
N THR A 119 -17.93 16.42 1.01
CA THR A 119 -16.58 16.04 0.56
C THR A 119 -16.34 16.23 -0.93
N CYS A 120 -17.41 16.32 -1.73
CA CYS A 120 -17.35 16.70 -3.13
C CYS A 120 -17.24 18.22 -3.37
N LEU A 121 -17.48 19.03 -2.34
CA LEU A 121 -17.61 20.48 -2.43
C LEU A 121 -16.31 21.18 -2.01
N VAL A 122 -15.89 22.15 -2.81
CA VAL A 122 -14.75 23.04 -2.52
C VAL A 122 -15.29 24.48 -2.53
N GLY A 123 -15.71 24.96 -1.37
CA GLY A 123 -16.44 26.22 -1.27
C GLY A 123 -17.77 26.16 -2.03
N HIS A 124 -17.90 26.94 -3.10
CA HIS A 124 -19.09 26.95 -3.98
C HIS A 124 -18.94 26.06 -5.23
N LEU A 125 -17.80 25.38 -5.38
CA LEU A 125 -17.50 24.55 -6.54
C LEU A 125 -17.67 23.06 -6.19
N VAL A 126 -17.98 22.23 -7.19
CA VAL A 126 -18.09 20.78 -7.06
C VAL A 126 -17.07 20.12 -7.97
N TYR A 127 -16.44 19.02 -7.56
CA TYR A 127 -15.58 18.26 -8.45
C TYR A 127 -16.35 17.78 -9.69
N ALA A 128 -15.93 18.23 -10.86
CA ALA A 128 -16.56 17.87 -12.13
C ALA A 128 -16.29 16.41 -12.53
N ARG A 129 -15.15 15.87 -12.08
CA ARG A 129 -14.63 14.53 -12.44
C ARG A 129 -15.30 13.43 -11.61
N GLY A 130 -15.80 12.38 -12.27
CA GLY A 130 -16.20 11.13 -11.64
C GLY A 130 -15.02 10.24 -11.26
N MET A 131 -15.30 9.14 -10.56
CA MET A 131 -14.30 8.11 -10.24
C MET A 131 -13.99 7.19 -11.43
N TYR A 132 -14.93 7.04 -12.37
CA TYR A 132 -14.77 6.35 -13.66
C TYR A 132 -14.51 7.33 -14.81
#